data_AF-A0A498M735-F1
#
_entry.id   AF-A0A498M735-F1
#
_cell.length_a   1.000
_cell.length_b   1.000
_cell.length_c   1.000
_cell.angle_alpha   90.00
_cell.angle_beta   90.00
_cell.angle_gamma   90.00
#
_symmetry.space_group_name_H-M   'P 1'
#
loop_
_entity.id
_entity.type
_entity.pdbx_description
1 polymer ?
#
loop_
_entity_poly.entity_id
_entity_poly.type
_entity_poly.pdbx_seq_one_letter_code
_entity_poly.pdbx_strand_id
1 'polypeptide(L)'
;MIHCAESAVDTESDEDGWGSGLASILLLLHLIPPSAQGHKRPGKMSASQAEKHIVIFKKAGTNIQEHLDSIKESTQPYLLAVGTKKSSIHGFYIILVKKTIPCKSVSGLAAFDELFKAHFVFGASYSKVLHNMYTFIQTTVFEIAIGKVKESSRVAELRARFMH
;
A
#
# COMPACT_ATOMS: atom_id res chain seq x y z
N MET A 1 2.27 -1.37 -51.05
CA MET A 1 1.42 -0.19 -50.84
C MET A 1 1.04 -0.19 -49.36
N ILE A 2 1.51 0.84 -48.66
CA ILE A 2 1.52 0.99 -47.20
C ILE A 2 0.09 1.23 -46.70
N HIS A 3 -0.31 0.57 -45.61
CA HIS A 3 -1.01 1.31 -44.56
C HIS A 3 -0.62 0.74 -43.19
N CYS A 4 0.13 1.56 -42.46
CA CYS A 4 0.47 1.39 -41.07
C CYS A 4 -0.81 1.30 -40.22
N ALA A 5 -0.84 0.37 -39.28
CA ALA A 5 -1.74 0.44 -38.12
C ALA A 5 -0.89 0.96 -36.96
N GLU A 6 -1.30 2.12 -36.46
CA GLU A 6 -0.61 2.93 -35.46
C GLU A 6 -0.26 2.13 -34.20
N SER A 7 1.02 2.17 -33.86
CA SER A 7 1.47 2.01 -32.50
C SER A 7 0.85 3.15 -31.68
N ALA A 8 -0.18 2.86 -30.90
CA ALA A 8 -0.59 3.74 -29.82
C ALA A 8 0.55 3.74 -28.80
N VAL A 9 1.45 4.71 -28.94
CA VAL A 9 2.35 5.10 -27.87
C VAL A 9 1.46 5.74 -26.81
N ASP A 10 1.03 4.93 -25.83
CA ASP A 10 0.41 5.38 -24.59
C ASP A 10 1.41 6.28 -23.86
N THR A 11 1.44 7.54 -24.31
CA THR A 11 2.06 8.66 -23.60
C THR A 11 0.95 9.34 -22.81
N GLU A 12 0.25 8.56 -21.98
CA GLU A 12 -0.67 9.11 -20.99
C GLU A 12 0.17 9.43 -19.75
N SER A 13 0.35 10.72 -19.48
CA SER A 13 0.89 11.20 -18.23
C SER A 13 0.07 10.63 -17.07
N ASP A 14 0.63 9.69 -16.32
CA ASP A 14 0.14 9.10 -15.06
C ASP A 14 -0.01 10.13 -13.90
N GLU A 15 -0.20 11.41 -14.23
CA GLU A 15 -0.31 12.57 -13.32
C GLU A 15 -1.75 12.71 -12.77
N ASP A 16 -2.42 11.61 -12.51
CA ASP A 16 -3.69 11.59 -11.80
C ASP A 16 -3.51 10.74 -10.53
N GLY A 17 -3.20 11.39 -9.42
CA GLY A 17 -2.89 10.75 -8.13
C GLY A 17 -4.01 9.88 -7.56
N TRP A 18 -3.74 9.24 -6.42
CA TRP A 18 -4.72 8.42 -5.72
C TRP A 18 -5.90 9.24 -5.21
N GLY A 19 -7.08 8.62 -5.11
CA GLY A 19 -8.22 9.21 -4.42
C GLY A 19 -7.90 9.59 -2.96
N SER A 20 -8.60 10.60 -2.43
CA SER A 20 -8.31 11.24 -1.14
C SER A 20 -8.06 10.26 0.00
N GLY A 21 -8.89 9.22 0.13
CA GLY A 21 -8.74 8.20 1.18
C GLY A 21 -7.38 7.49 1.15
N LEU A 22 -6.92 7.04 -0.01
CA LEU A 22 -5.59 6.42 -0.14
C LEU A 22 -4.48 7.46 -0.02
N ALA A 23 -4.66 8.65 -0.59
CA ALA A 23 -3.67 9.72 -0.48
C ALA A 23 -3.39 10.08 0.99
N SER A 24 -4.43 10.15 1.83
CA SER A 24 -4.29 10.38 3.27
C SER A 24 -3.51 9.27 3.98
N ILE A 25 -3.70 8.01 3.60
CA ILE A 25 -2.90 6.89 4.12
C ILE A 25 -1.44 6.99 3.65
N LEU A 26 -1.22 7.27 2.37
CA LEU A 26 0.13 7.38 1.79
C LEU A 26 0.91 8.59 2.31
N LEU A 27 0.23 9.64 2.77
CA LEU A 27 0.85 10.75 3.48
C LEU A 27 1.59 10.29 4.75
N LEU A 28 1.12 9.21 5.40
CA LEU A 28 1.81 8.65 6.57
C LEU A 28 3.22 8.18 6.25
N LEU A 29 3.53 7.76 5.02
CA LEU A 29 4.89 7.39 4.61
C LEU A 29 5.86 8.57 4.62
N HIS A 30 5.34 9.79 4.49
CA HIS A 30 6.12 11.03 4.54
C HIS A 30 6.26 11.52 6.00
N LEU A 31 5.21 11.36 6.80
CA LEU A 31 5.23 11.72 8.23
C LEU A 31 6.05 10.73 9.06
N ILE A 32 6.03 9.45 8.68
CA ILE A 32 6.68 8.31 9.32
C ILE A 32 7.54 7.63 8.26
N PRO A 33 8.80 8.09 8.09
CA PRO A 33 9.68 7.55 7.07
C PRO A 33 9.82 6.03 7.19
N PRO A 34 9.88 5.30 6.06
CA PRO A 34 10.04 3.86 6.05
C PRO A 34 11.20 3.39 6.92
N SER A 35 11.01 2.29 7.65
CA SER A 35 12.00 1.79 8.60
C SER A 35 13.31 1.46 7.89
N ALA A 36 14.41 2.06 8.34
CA ALA A 36 15.75 1.72 7.85
C ALA A 36 16.06 0.26 8.19
N GLN A 37 16.37 -0.55 7.18
CA GLN A 37 16.78 -1.95 7.38
C GLN A 37 18.22 -2.03 7.91
N GLY A 38 18.43 -1.63 9.16
CA GLY A 38 19.69 -1.79 9.90
C GLY A 38 20.90 -1.01 9.37
N HIS A 39 21.99 -1.07 10.13
CA HIS A 39 23.25 -0.35 9.88
C HIS A 39 24.01 -0.75 8.60
N LYS A 40 23.57 -1.79 7.85
CA LYS A 40 24.35 -2.39 6.75
C LYS A 40 23.79 -2.14 5.34
N ARG A 41 22.72 -1.35 5.18
CA ARG A 41 22.19 -1.00 3.85
C ARG A 41 22.11 0.52 3.69
N PRO A 42 23.04 1.14 2.95
CA PRO A 42 22.95 2.56 2.61
C PRO A 42 21.90 2.71 1.50
N GLY A 43 20.65 2.86 1.91
CA GLY A 43 19.53 3.08 1.00
C GLY A 43 18.27 3.34 1.81
N LYS A 44 18.02 4.60 2.16
CA LYS A 44 16.71 5.01 2.69
C LYS A 44 15.68 4.73 1.59
N MET A 45 14.79 3.76 1.81
CA MET A 45 13.66 3.55 0.92
C MET A 45 12.80 4.82 0.92
N SER A 46 12.50 5.36 -0.26
CA SER A 46 11.65 6.55 -0.38
C SER A 46 10.19 6.23 -0.09
N ALA A 47 9.37 7.25 0.20
CA ALA A 47 7.93 7.07 0.35
C ALA A 47 7.29 6.47 -0.91
N SER A 48 7.71 6.90 -2.11
CA SER A 48 7.24 6.34 -3.38
C SER A 48 7.60 4.86 -3.56
N GLN A 49 8.77 4.44 -3.09
CA GLN A 49 9.13 3.02 -3.09
C GLN A 49 8.31 2.23 -2.06
N ALA A 50 8.09 2.80 -0.88
CA ALA A 50 7.29 2.19 0.18
C ALA A 50 5.80 2.08 -0.17
N GLU A 51 5.25 2.99 -0.98
CA GLU A 51 3.88 2.93 -1.51
C GLU A 51 3.58 1.59 -2.17
N LYS A 52 4.55 1.02 -2.91
CA LYS A 52 4.40 -0.27 -3.60
C LYS A 52 4.26 -1.47 -2.65
N HIS A 53 4.55 -1.29 -1.37
CA HIS A 53 4.29 -2.28 -0.32
C HIS A 53 2.90 -2.14 0.32
N ILE A 54 2.15 -1.07 -0.02
CA ILE A 54 0.78 -0.84 0.42
C ILE A 54 -0.18 -1.11 -0.73
N VAL A 55 0.10 -0.53 -1.91
CA VAL A 55 -0.81 -0.56 -3.05
C VAL A 55 -0.04 -0.62 -4.37
N ILE A 56 -0.54 -1.43 -5.31
CA ILE A 56 -0.07 -1.52 -6.69
C ILE A 56 -1.25 -1.25 -7.62
N PHE A 57 -1.08 -0.33 -8.56
CA PHE A 57 -2.07 -0.05 -9.60
C PHE A 57 -1.92 -1.01 -10.79
N LYS A 58 -3.06 -1.43 -11.37
CA LYS A 58 -3.14 -2.11 -12.66
C LYS A 58 -4.30 -1.53 -13.48
N LYS A 59 -4.08 -1.31 -14.78
CA LYS A 59 -5.15 -0.91 -15.72
C LYS A 59 -6.25 -1.97 -15.74
N ALA A 60 -7.51 -1.54 -15.84
CA ALA A 60 -8.64 -2.44 -15.97
C ALA A 60 -8.45 -3.38 -17.18
N GLY A 61 -8.88 -4.64 -17.06
CA GLY A 61 -8.60 -5.68 -18.06
C GLY A 61 -7.27 -6.44 -17.86
N THR A 62 -6.42 -6.02 -16.92
CA THR A 62 -5.21 -6.79 -16.56
C THR A 62 -5.58 -8.20 -16.07
N ASN A 63 -4.87 -9.21 -16.56
CA ASN A 63 -4.98 -10.57 -16.06
C ASN A 63 -4.39 -10.66 -14.64
N ILE A 64 -5.26 -10.83 -13.65
CA ILE A 64 -4.84 -10.92 -12.24
C ILE A 64 -4.02 -12.19 -11.99
N GLN A 65 -4.31 -13.31 -12.66
CA GLN A 65 -3.55 -14.55 -12.48
C GLN A 65 -2.11 -14.39 -12.95
N GLU A 66 -1.90 -13.76 -14.10
CA GLU A 66 -0.55 -13.44 -14.60
C GLU A 66 0.23 -12.57 -13.61
N HIS A 67 -0.45 -11.57 -13.01
CA HIS A 67 0.15 -10.76 -11.95
C HIS A 67 0.56 -11.64 -10.75
N LEU A 68 -0.30 -12.55 -10.28
CA LEU A 68 0.01 -13.45 -9.17
C LEU A 68 1.22 -14.36 -9.45
N ASP A 69 1.30 -14.90 -10.67
CA ASP A 69 2.39 -15.78 -11.10
C ASP A 69 3.72 -15.02 -11.15
N SER A 70 3.68 -13.73 -11.47
CA SER A 70 4.85 -12.86 -11.52
C SER A 70 5.45 -12.49 -10.16
N ILE A 71 4.76 -12.78 -9.04
CA ILE A 71 5.22 -12.41 -7.69
C ILE A 71 6.43 -13.26 -7.30
N LYS A 72 7.62 -12.64 -7.32
CA LYS A 72 8.91 -13.28 -7.01
C LYS A 72 9.36 -13.14 -5.54
N GLU A 73 8.73 -12.26 -4.75
CA GLU A 73 9.10 -11.97 -3.35
C GLU A 73 7.89 -11.92 -2.39
N SER A 74 8.12 -12.12 -1.09
CA SER A 74 7.10 -11.97 -0.04
C SER A 74 6.96 -10.50 0.39
N THR A 75 6.41 -9.66 -0.49
CA THR A 75 5.97 -8.27 -0.16
C THR A 75 4.53 -8.20 0.33
N GLN A 76 3.91 -9.37 0.54
CA GLN A 76 2.51 -9.54 0.88
C GLN A 76 2.32 -9.47 2.41
N PRO A 77 1.17 -8.96 2.89
CA PRO A 77 0.02 -8.52 2.12
C PRO A 77 0.12 -7.08 1.58
N TYR A 78 -0.52 -6.81 0.43
CA TYR A 78 -0.68 -5.47 -0.16
C TYR A 78 -2.00 -5.37 -0.96
N LEU A 79 -2.44 -4.16 -1.30
CA LEU A 79 -3.60 -3.92 -2.17
C LEU A 79 -3.22 -3.92 -3.65
N LEU A 80 -3.99 -4.64 -4.47
CA LEU A 80 -4.02 -4.46 -5.91
C LEU A 80 -5.23 -3.59 -6.26
N ALA A 81 -4.96 -2.38 -6.76
CA ALA A 81 -5.98 -1.43 -7.21
C ALA A 81 -6.15 -1.57 -8.72
N VAL A 82 -7.38 -1.88 -9.18
CA VAL A 82 -7.69 -2.07 -10.60
C VAL A 82 -8.63 -0.98 -11.07
N GLY A 83 -8.27 -0.25 -12.11
CA GLY A 83 -9.05 0.89 -12.61
C GLY A 83 -8.54 1.40 -13.95
N THR A 84 -9.19 2.43 -14.50
CA THR A 84 -8.70 3.08 -15.73
C THR A 84 -7.41 3.87 -15.47
N LYS A 85 -7.36 4.56 -14.31
CA LYS A 85 -6.23 5.34 -13.80
C LYS A 85 -6.25 5.37 -12.27
N LYS A 86 -5.18 5.82 -11.60
CA LYS A 86 -5.09 5.84 -10.12
C LYS A 86 -6.17 6.69 -9.43
N SER A 87 -6.69 7.70 -10.11
CA SER A 87 -7.82 8.52 -9.64
C SER A 87 -9.20 7.90 -9.90
N SER A 88 -9.28 6.82 -10.69
CA SER A 88 -10.52 6.14 -11.09
C SER A 88 -10.37 4.62 -10.93
N ILE A 89 -10.46 4.18 -9.67
CA ILE A 89 -10.37 2.76 -9.29
C ILE A 89 -11.75 2.11 -9.34
N HIS A 90 -11.84 0.94 -9.97
CA HIS A 90 -13.05 0.13 -10.07
C HIS A 90 -13.12 -0.93 -8.97
N GLY A 91 -11.98 -1.36 -8.43
CA GLY A 91 -11.94 -2.37 -7.38
C GLY A 91 -10.57 -2.51 -6.72
N PHE A 92 -10.59 -3.06 -5.50
CA PHE A 92 -9.41 -3.39 -4.72
C PHE A 92 -9.40 -4.88 -4.37
N TYR A 93 -8.21 -5.46 -4.35
CA TYR A 93 -7.98 -6.83 -3.93
C TYR A 93 -6.82 -6.88 -2.94
N ILE A 94 -6.94 -7.61 -1.85
CA ILE A 94 -5.81 -7.93 -0.99
C ILE A 94 -5.05 -9.10 -1.63
N ILE A 95 -3.77 -8.89 -1.92
CA ILE A 95 -2.86 -9.93 -2.38
C ILE A 95 -2.17 -10.52 -1.16
N LEU A 96 -2.47 -11.78 -0.85
CA LEU A 96 -1.94 -12.52 0.29
C LEU A 96 -1.60 -13.96 -0.13
N VAL A 97 -0.35 -14.38 0.10
CA VAL A 97 0.17 -15.72 -0.26
C VAL A 97 -0.16 -16.13 -1.71
N LYS A 98 0.07 -15.21 -2.65
CA LYS A 98 -0.24 -15.32 -4.10
C LYS A 98 -1.70 -15.66 -4.39
N LYS A 99 -2.60 -15.29 -3.49
CA LYS A 99 -4.04 -15.34 -3.69
C LYS A 99 -4.63 -13.95 -3.61
N THR A 100 -5.80 -13.79 -4.22
CA THR A 100 -6.58 -12.56 -4.18
C THR A 100 -7.75 -12.73 -3.22
N ILE A 101 -7.98 -11.70 -2.41
CA ILE A 101 -9.20 -11.56 -1.61
C ILE A 101 -9.85 -10.25 -2.09
N PRO A 102 -11.02 -10.29 -2.74
CA PRO A 102 -11.69 -9.07 -3.19
C PRO A 102 -12.12 -8.25 -1.97
N CYS A 103 -11.81 -6.95 -1.98
CA CYS A 103 -12.32 -6.03 -0.98
C CYS A 103 -13.81 -5.78 -1.24
N LYS A 104 -14.59 -5.53 -0.18
CA LYS A 104 -16.02 -5.24 -0.32
C LYS A 104 -16.27 -3.82 -0.83
N SER A 105 -15.36 -2.90 -0.50
CA SER A 105 -15.48 -1.49 -0.88
C SER A 105 -14.55 -1.12 -2.04
N VAL A 106 -15.03 -0.20 -2.87
CA VAL A 106 -14.21 0.52 -3.86
C VAL A 106 -13.57 1.79 -3.29
N SER A 107 -13.80 2.11 -2.02
CA SER A 107 -13.11 3.20 -1.33
C SER A 107 -11.72 2.75 -0.90
N GLY A 108 -10.70 3.52 -1.27
CA GLY A 108 -9.32 3.23 -0.90
C GLY A 108 -9.08 3.19 0.62
N LEU A 109 -9.80 4.01 1.40
CA LEU A 109 -9.69 4.00 2.87
C LEU A 109 -10.29 2.71 3.45
N ALA A 110 -11.45 2.28 2.96
CA ALA A 110 -12.09 1.04 3.42
C ALA A 110 -11.29 -0.20 2.98
N ALA A 111 -10.74 -0.20 1.78
CA ALA A 111 -9.85 -1.27 1.32
C ALA A 111 -8.58 -1.36 2.18
N PHE A 112 -8.02 -0.23 2.62
CA PHE A 112 -6.89 -0.23 3.54
C PHE A 112 -7.27 -0.75 4.93
N ASP A 113 -8.46 -0.43 5.45
CA ASP A 113 -8.98 -1.02 6.69
C ASP A 113 -9.11 -2.55 6.59
N GLU A 114 -9.61 -3.08 5.47
CA GLU A 114 -9.64 -4.52 5.21
C GLU A 114 -8.22 -5.13 5.16
N LEU A 115 -7.27 -4.47 4.47
CA LEU A 115 -5.86 -4.87 4.46
C LEU A 115 -5.27 -4.89 5.88
N PHE A 116 -5.55 -3.87 6.69
CA PHE A 116 -5.07 -3.76 8.06
C PHE A 116 -5.60 -4.91 8.94
N LYS A 117 -6.87 -5.29 8.74
CA LYS A 117 -7.48 -6.39 9.50
C LYS A 117 -6.95 -7.75 9.08
N ALA A 118 -6.48 -7.90 7.83
CA ALA A 118 -5.91 -9.16 7.34
C ALA A 118 -4.73 -9.68 8.19
N HIS A 119 -3.94 -8.80 8.81
CA HIS A 119 -2.90 -9.20 9.76
C HIS A 119 -3.45 -9.94 10.98
N PHE A 120 -4.53 -9.44 11.58
CA PHE A 120 -5.12 -10.00 12.79
C PHE A 120 -5.97 -11.24 12.51
N VAL A 121 -6.63 -11.28 11.34
CA VAL A 121 -7.49 -12.41 10.95
C VAL A 121 -6.66 -13.59 10.43
N PHE A 122 -5.63 -13.33 9.61
CA PHE A 122 -4.87 -14.37 8.94
C PHE A 122 -3.44 -14.56 9.47
N GLY A 123 -3.02 -13.80 10.48
CA GLY A 123 -1.64 -13.83 11.00
C GLY A 123 -0.59 -13.32 10.00
N ALA A 124 -1.01 -12.57 8.97
CA ALA A 124 -0.14 -12.14 7.88
C ALA A 124 0.84 -11.05 8.34
N SER A 125 2.14 -11.24 8.18
CA SER A 125 3.13 -10.21 8.55
C SER A 125 3.24 -9.13 7.48
N TYR A 126 3.18 -7.86 7.88
CA TYR A 126 3.45 -6.74 6.97
C TYR A 126 4.92 -6.66 6.56
N SER A 127 5.19 -5.96 5.45
CA SER A 127 6.54 -5.58 5.06
C SER A 127 7.25 -4.84 6.19
N LYS A 128 8.46 -5.27 6.55
CA LYS A 128 9.29 -4.64 7.59
C LYS A 128 9.57 -3.16 7.31
N VAL A 129 9.55 -2.77 6.04
CA VAL A 129 9.67 -1.37 5.58
C VAL A 129 8.56 -0.49 6.17
N LEU A 130 7.34 -1.04 6.29
CA LEU A 130 6.14 -0.35 6.73
C LEU A 130 5.90 -0.50 8.24
N HIS A 131 6.83 -1.11 8.98
CA HIS A 131 6.64 -1.44 10.39
C HIS A 131 6.21 -0.22 11.21
N ASN A 132 6.92 0.91 11.12
CA ASN A 132 6.57 2.10 11.88
C ASN A 132 5.20 2.68 11.51
N MET A 133 4.83 2.62 10.21
CA MET A 133 3.52 3.09 9.74
C MET A 133 2.40 2.23 10.32
N TYR A 134 2.52 0.90 10.22
CA TYR A 134 1.52 -0.01 10.77
C TYR A 134 1.46 0.03 12.29
N THR A 135 2.59 0.21 12.99
CA THR A 135 2.60 0.42 14.44
C THR A 135 1.82 1.68 14.80
N PHE A 136 2.04 2.80 14.10
CA PHE A 136 1.28 4.02 14.33
C PHE A 136 -0.22 3.83 14.11
N ILE A 137 -0.62 3.22 12.99
CA ILE A 137 -2.03 2.94 12.69
C ILE A 137 -2.63 2.04 13.76
N GLN A 138 -1.91 0.99 14.17
CA GLN A 138 -2.36 0.06 15.18
C GLN A 138 -2.57 0.72 16.54
N THR A 139 -1.61 1.51 17.03
CA THR A 139 -1.67 2.07 18.39
C THR A 139 -2.44 3.39 18.46
N THR A 140 -2.48 4.16 17.37
CA THR A 140 -3.07 5.52 17.34
C THR A 140 -4.45 5.53 16.69
N VAL A 141 -4.66 4.81 15.58
CA VAL A 141 -5.95 4.84 14.87
C VAL A 141 -6.90 3.76 15.40
N PHE A 142 -6.39 2.54 15.63
CA PHE A 142 -7.19 1.41 16.12
C PHE A 142 -7.09 1.18 17.63
N GLU A 143 -6.20 1.90 18.32
CA GLU A 143 -6.01 1.80 19.77
C GLU A 143 -5.67 0.38 20.28
N ILE A 144 -5.03 -0.43 19.44
CA ILE A 144 -4.69 -1.82 19.75
C ILE A 144 -3.32 -1.88 20.42
N ALA A 145 -3.27 -2.57 21.57
CA ALA A 145 -2.03 -2.88 22.29
C ALA A 145 -1.18 -1.63 22.65
N ILE A 146 -1.85 -0.52 22.98
CA ILE A 146 -1.24 0.71 23.47
C ILE A 146 -0.34 0.39 24.67
N GLY A 147 0.91 0.89 24.63
CA GLY A 147 1.90 0.68 25.69
C GLY A 147 2.50 -0.72 25.76
N LYS A 148 2.01 -1.67 24.95
CA LYS A 148 2.56 -3.04 24.87
C LYS A 148 3.48 -3.23 23.66
N VAL A 149 3.20 -2.54 22.56
CA VAL A 149 4.06 -2.56 21.37
C VAL A 149 5.17 -1.52 21.53
N LYS A 150 6.40 -1.91 21.21
CA LYS A 150 7.54 -0.99 21.19
C LYS A 150 7.38 0.01 20.04
N GLU A 151 7.06 1.26 20.37
CA GLU A 151 6.98 2.36 19.42
C GLU A 151 8.38 2.94 19.14
N SER A 152 8.61 3.43 17.93
CA SER A 152 9.77 4.28 17.65
C SER A 152 9.53 5.71 18.16
N SER A 153 10.59 6.48 18.42
CA SER A 153 10.46 7.87 18.90
C SER A 153 9.57 8.72 18.00
N ARG A 154 9.63 8.51 16.68
CA ARG A 154 8.80 9.23 15.70
C ARG A 154 7.33 8.86 15.81
N VAL A 155 7.03 7.58 16.02
CA VAL A 155 5.64 7.10 16.20
C VAL A 155 5.06 7.66 17.49
N ALA A 156 5.81 7.61 18.59
CA ALA A 156 5.39 8.16 19.88
C ALA A 156 5.15 9.69 19.81
N GLU A 157 6.05 10.42 19.14
CA GLU A 157 5.91 11.87 18.92
C GLU A 157 4.64 12.22 18.15
N LEU A 158 4.37 11.54 17.01
CA LEU A 158 3.17 11.80 16.23
C LEU A 158 1.91 11.43 17.01
N ARG A 159 1.89 10.29 17.69
CA ARG A 159 0.76 9.90 18.53
C ARG A 159 0.42 10.97 19.56
N ALA A 160 1.43 11.52 20.24
CA ALA A 160 1.22 12.62 21.18
C ALA A 160 0.63 13.87 20.51
N ARG A 161 1.03 14.20 19.28
CA ARG A 161 0.50 15.36 18.53
C ARG A 161 -0.93 15.17 18.02
N PHE A 162 -1.38 13.94 17.77
CA PHE A 162 -2.73 13.67 17.27
C PHE A 162 -3.76 13.44 18.40
N MET A 163 -3.30 13.12 19.61
CA MET A 163 -4.14 12.78 20.77
C MET A 163 -4.25 13.93 21.80
N HIS A 164 -3.69 15.10 21.48
CA HIS A 164 -3.76 16.34 22.26
C HIS A 164 -4.23 17.48 21.36
#